data_AF-A0AAJ1TPM9-F1
#
_entry.id   AF-A0AAJ1TPM9-F1
#
_cell.length_a   1.000
_cell.length_b   1.000
_cell.length_c   1.000
_cell.angle_alpha   90.00
_cell.angle_beta   90.00
_cell.angle_gamma   90.00
#
_symmetry.space_group_name_H-M   'P 1'
#
loop_
_entity.id
_entity.type
_entity.pdbx_description
1 polymer ?
#
loop_
_entity_poly.entity_id
_entity_poly.type
_entity_poly.pdbx_seq_one_letter_code
_entity_poly.pdbx_strand_id
1 'polypeptide(L)'
;MSMMPDLTPNDIRNVLIEKADMVEGLTAPIFNAGKALKALQEGYRNGNTPSFEPLVEVVDASESIRSENPVERALALTILIKGNKLSRDEIWAYTDDESPMVKKVAVQGLGDSFDCIEREKYWNRVHQESSEYGMKEWWAYVLFFTTTKEELEQWMSLVDYKSIDIWICINLFLRKHYPHAPEIDIQPDPDPTLLHSLMYPVLIWYKGWKAVHHRS
;
A
#
# COMPACT_ATOMS: atom_id res chain seq x y z
N MET A 1 -18.26 11.60 -23.76
CA MET A 1 -17.56 11.18 -25.00
C MET A 1 -16.07 11.08 -24.68
N SER A 2 -15.38 10.04 -25.15
CA SER A 2 -13.92 9.94 -24.95
C SER A 2 -13.21 11.04 -25.75
N MET A 3 -12.20 11.70 -25.16
CA MET A 3 -11.40 12.73 -25.84
C MET A 3 -10.49 12.15 -26.93
N MET A 4 -10.21 10.85 -26.89
CA MET A 4 -9.33 10.16 -27.85
C MET A 4 -9.98 8.80 -28.18
N PRO A 5 -11.00 8.77 -29.06
CA PRO A 5 -11.81 7.58 -29.32
C PRO A 5 -11.07 6.50 -30.13
N ASP A 6 -9.92 6.84 -30.71
CA ASP A 6 -9.07 5.99 -31.53
C ASP A 6 -7.99 5.23 -30.73
N LEU A 7 -7.87 5.48 -29.42
CA LEU A 7 -6.89 4.80 -28.58
C LEU A 7 -7.20 3.32 -28.40
N THR A 8 -6.21 2.49 -28.63
CA THR A 8 -6.23 1.07 -28.25
C THR A 8 -5.61 0.88 -26.87
N PRO A 9 -5.91 -0.23 -26.17
CA PRO A 9 -5.23 -0.59 -24.92
C PRO A 9 -3.70 -0.68 -25.07
N ASN A 10 -3.20 -1.07 -26.25
CA ASN A 10 -1.75 -1.14 -26.52
C ASN A 10 -1.12 0.25 -26.61
N ASP A 11 -1.81 1.23 -27.22
CA ASP A 11 -1.33 2.62 -27.24
C ASP A 11 -1.12 3.15 -25.82
N ILE A 12 -2.09 2.86 -24.94
CA ILE A 12 -2.04 3.25 -23.52
C ILE A 12 -0.88 2.55 -22.80
N ARG A 13 -0.71 1.24 -22.99
CA ARG A 13 0.39 0.49 -22.33
C ARG A 13 1.76 0.95 -22.81
N ASN A 14 1.96 1.06 -24.12
CA ASN A 14 3.25 1.44 -24.69
C ASN A 14 3.62 2.87 -24.32
N VAL A 15 2.66 3.81 -24.35
CA VAL A 15 2.95 5.18 -23.93
C VAL A 15 3.30 5.27 -22.45
N LEU A 16 2.66 4.46 -21.58
CA LEU A 16 2.99 4.43 -20.16
C LEU A 16 4.41 3.91 -19.93
N ILE A 17 4.81 2.85 -20.64
CA ILE A 17 6.16 2.27 -20.55
C ILE A 17 7.21 3.24 -21.10
N GLU A 18 7.02 3.75 -22.31
CA GLU A 18 8.01 4.58 -23.02
C GLU A 18 8.13 6.00 -22.47
N LYS A 19 7.11 6.49 -21.74
CA LYS A 19 7.12 7.81 -21.10
C LYS A 19 7.28 7.74 -19.58
N ALA A 20 7.59 6.55 -19.05
CA ALA A 20 7.91 6.42 -17.64
C ALA A 20 9.23 7.12 -17.30
N ASP A 21 9.32 7.62 -16.07
CA ASP A 21 10.52 8.29 -15.57
C ASP A 21 11.44 7.27 -14.87
N MET A 22 12.70 7.25 -15.29
CA MET A 22 13.75 6.53 -14.58
C MET A 22 14.24 7.42 -13.44
N VAL A 23 14.07 6.96 -12.20
CA VAL A 23 14.53 7.68 -11.01
C VAL A 23 15.82 7.02 -10.54
N GLU A 24 16.85 7.83 -10.32
CA GLU A 24 18.15 7.36 -9.82
C GLU A 24 17.96 6.62 -8.47
N GLY A 25 18.50 5.40 -8.38
CA GLY A 25 18.34 4.53 -7.20
C GLY A 25 17.07 3.67 -7.17
N LEU A 26 16.13 3.83 -8.10
CA LEU A 26 14.96 2.95 -8.24
C LEU A 26 15.10 2.05 -9.46
N THR A 27 15.08 0.73 -9.23
CA THR A 27 15.24 -0.28 -10.30
C THR A 27 14.04 -0.36 -11.24
N ALA A 28 12.88 0.16 -10.82
CA ALA A 28 11.65 0.16 -11.61
C ALA A 28 11.27 1.58 -12.05
N PRO A 29 10.87 1.78 -13.32
CA PRO A 29 10.43 3.08 -13.82
C PRO A 29 9.11 3.51 -13.17
N ILE A 30 8.98 4.82 -12.89
CA ILE A 30 7.74 5.40 -12.35
C ILE A 30 6.86 5.84 -13.51
N PHE A 31 5.62 5.35 -13.57
CA PHE A 31 4.66 5.78 -14.58
C PHE A 31 4.32 7.26 -14.42
N ASN A 32 4.61 8.05 -15.45
CA ASN A 32 4.24 9.46 -15.50
C ASN A 32 2.97 9.64 -16.36
N ALA A 33 1.81 9.60 -15.71
CA ALA A 33 0.51 9.73 -16.37
C ALA A 33 0.37 11.05 -17.14
N GLY A 34 0.99 12.14 -16.66
CA GLY A 34 0.96 13.44 -17.33
C GLY A 34 1.74 13.43 -18.65
N LYS A 35 2.96 12.89 -18.66
CA LYS A 35 3.76 12.72 -19.88
C LYS A 35 3.10 11.76 -20.86
N ALA A 36 2.55 10.66 -20.35
CA ALA A 36 1.79 9.71 -21.15
C ALA A 36 0.58 10.37 -21.82
N LEU A 37 -0.23 11.11 -21.05
CA LEU A 37 -1.40 11.81 -21.56
C LEU A 37 -1.03 12.84 -22.62
N LYS A 38 0.01 13.65 -22.38
CA LYS A 38 0.51 14.63 -23.34
C LYS A 38 0.97 13.98 -24.64
N ALA A 39 1.72 12.88 -24.56
CA ALA A 39 2.16 12.15 -25.74
C ALA A 39 0.98 11.58 -26.55
N LEU A 40 -0.06 11.06 -25.89
CA LEU A 40 -1.28 10.60 -26.57
C LEU A 40 -2.02 11.76 -27.26
N GLN A 41 -2.08 12.93 -26.62
CA GLN A 41 -2.66 14.15 -27.19
C GLN A 41 -1.86 14.68 -28.38
N GLU A 42 -0.54 14.50 -28.37
CA GLU A 42 0.37 14.85 -29.48
C GLU A 42 0.36 13.83 -30.64
N GLY A 43 -0.48 12.79 -30.55
CA GLY A 43 -0.70 11.83 -31.63
C GLY A 43 0.14 10.55 -31.53
N TYR A 44 0.76 10.26 -30.38
CA TYR A 44 1.45 8.98 -30.18
C TYR A 44 0.47 7.80 -30.32
N ARG A 45 0.77 6.89 -31.24
CA ARG A 45 0.02 5.64 -31.46
C ARG A 45 1.02 4.51 -31.70
N ASN A 46 1.27 3.71 -30.68
CA ASN A 46 2.05 2.49 -30.78
C ASN A 46 1.13 1.33 -30.46
N GLY A 47 0.53 0.75 -31.50
CA GLY A 47 -0.36 -0.41 -31.38
C GLY A 47 0.38 -1.74 -31.23
N ASN A 48 1.72 -1.74 -31.26
CA ASN A 48 2.51 -2.97 -31.14
C ASN A 48 2.16 -3.67 -29.83
N THR A 49 2.17 -4.99 -29.87
CA THR A 49 1.99 -5.76 -28.65
C THR A 49 3.26 -5.57 -27.80
N PRO A 50 3.16 -5.03 -26.57
CA PRO A 50 4.32 -4.91 -25.69
C PRO A 50 4.94 -6.29 -25.45
N SER A 51 6.27 -6.34 -25.29
CA SER A 51 6.91 -7.57 -24.85
C SER A 51 6.38 -7.95 -23.46
N PHE A 52 5.94 -9.20 -23.33
CA PHE A 52 5.55 -9.79 -22.05
C PHE A 52 6.65 -10.67 -21.47
N GLU A 53 7.82 -10.74 -22.13
CA GLU A 53 8.97 -11.46 -21.58
C GLU A 53 9.42 -10.75 -20.30
N PRO A 54 9.50 -11.47 -19.17
CA PRO A 54 9.90 -10.86 -17.91
C PRO A 54 11.37 -10.46 -17.98
N LEU A 55 11.67 -9.22 -17.57
CA LEU A 55 13.06 -8.72 -17.49
C LEU A 55 13.89 -9.42 -16.42
N VAL A 56 13.22 -10.03 -15.43
CA VAL A 56 13.83 -10.79 -14.34
C VAL A 56 13.06 -12.10 -14.22
N GLU A 57 13.77 -13.22 -14.32
CA GLU A 57 13.23 -14.56 -14.21
C GLU A 57 13.85 -15.27 -12.99
N VAL A 58 13.00 -15.94 -12.20
CA VAL A 58 13.44 -16.74 -11.06
C VAL A 58 13.44 -18.21 -11.47
N VAL A 59 14.64 -18.75 -11.70
CA VAL A 59 14.83 -20.16 -12.09
C VAL A 59 14.79 -21.08 -10.87
N ASP A 60 15.45 -20.69 -9.79
CA ASP A 60 15.41 -21.38 -8.49
C ASP A 60 15.12 -20.37 -7.38
N ALA A 61 13.90 -20.42 -6.85
CA ALA A 61 13.47 -19.49 -5.82
C ALA A 61 14.26 -19.62 -4.50
N SER A 62 14.77 -20.81 -4.17
CA SER A 62 15.53 -21.03 -2.94
C SER A 62 16.91 -20.36 -2.96
N GLU A 63 17.50 -20.22 -4.15
CA GLU A 63 18.76 -19.47 -4.32
C GLU A 63 18.48 -17.98 -4.61
N SER A 64 17.53 -17.67 -5.49
CA SER A 64 17.18 -16.30 -5.87
C SER A 64 16.67 -15.43 -4.72
N ILE A 65 16.17 -16.01 -3.63
CA ILE A 65 15.80 -15.25 -2.43
C ILE A 65 16.99 -14.52 -1.76
N ARG A 66 18.23 -14.91 -2.10
CA ARG A 66 19.47 -14.27 -1.65
C ARG A 66 20.08 -13.33 -2.70
N SER A 67 19.41 -13.12 -3.84
CA SER A 67 19.90 -12.26 -4.93
C SER A 67 20.16 -10.83 -4.47
N GLU A 68 21.15 -10.15 -5.05
CA GLU A 68 21.33 -8.70 -4.83
C GLU A 68 20.23 -7.88 -5.50
N ASN A 69 19.54 -8.45 -6.51
CA ASN A 69 18.44 -7.77 -7.20
C ASN A 69 17.14 -7.86 -6.36
N PRO A 70 16.60 -6.72 -5.89
CA PRO A 70 15.39 -6.73 -5.05
C PRO A 70 14.15 -7.25 -5.78
N VAL A 71 14.07 -7.09 -7.10
CA VAL A 71 12.95 -7.62 -7.91
C VAL A 71 13.01 -9.14 -7.93
N GLU A 72 14.21 -9.70 -8.13
CA GLU A 72 14.42 -11.14 -8.13
C GLU A 72 14.11 -11.75 -6.75
N ARG A 73 14.61 -11.11 -5.67
CA ARG A 73 14.28 -11.51 -4.29
C ARG A 73 12.78 -11.48 -4.02
N ALA A 74 12.09 -10.41 -4.41
CA ALA A 74 10.65 -10.26 -4.17
C ALA A 74 9.83 -11.32 -4.92
N LEU A 75 10.22 -11.64 -6.16
CA LEU A 75 9.61 -12.71 -6.96
C LEU A 75 9.87 -14.08 -6.33
N ALA A 76 11.11 -14.36 -5.94
CA ALA A 76 11.50 -15.61 -5.29
C ALA A 76 10.75 -15.81 -3.97
N LEU A 77 10.69 -14.78 -3.13
CA LEU A 77 9.94 -14.78 -1.88
C LEU A 77 8.44 -15.05 -2.13
N THR A 78 7.85 -14.42 -3.15
CA THR A 78 6.44 -14.67 -3.53
C THR A 78 6.21 -16.14 -3.91
N ILE A 79 7.11 -16.73 -4.70
CA ILE A 79 7.03 -18.13 -5.12
C ILE A 79 7.11 -19.06 -3.90
N LEU A 80 8.07 -18.81 -3.00
CA LEU A 80 8.29 -19.62 -1.81
C LEU A 80 7.13 -19.54 -0.81
N ILE A 81 6.57 -18.34 -0.58
CA ILE A 81 5.39 -18.16 0.27
C ILE A 81 4.19 -18.92 -0.31
N LYS A 82 3.88 -18.72 -1.60
CA LYS A 82 2.76 -19.41 -2.25
C LYS A 82 2.93 -20.94 -2.27
N GLY A 83 4.17 -21.42 -2.33
CA GLY A 83 4.51 -22.83 -2.24
C GLY A 83 4.53 -23.41 -0.82
N ASN A 84 4.19 -22.61 0.20
CA ASN A 84 4.32 -22.97 1.63
C ASN A 84 5.71 -23.52 1.96
N LYS A 85 6.75 -22.94 1.37
CA LYS A 85 8.15 -23.36 1.55
C LYS A 85 8.88 -22.61 2.65
N LEU A 86 8.26 -21.57 3.21
CA LEU A 86 8.77 -20.79 4.33
C LEU A 86 7.82 -20.91 5.50
N SER A 87 8.40 -21.02 6.69
CA SER A 87 7.69 -20.86 7.96
C SER A 87 7.33 -19.40 8.19
N ARG A 88 6.41 -19.17 9.13
CA ARG A 88 5.96 -17.82 9.47
C ARG A 88 7.07 -16.92 10.03
N ASP A 89 7.98 -17.49 10.82
CA ASP A 89 9.12 -16.76 11.37
C ASP A 89 10.13 -16.37 10.29
N GLU A 90 10.33 -17.24 9.28
CA GLU A 90 11.15 -16.91 8.12
C GLU A 90 10.55 -15.75 7.32
N ILE A 91 9.23 -15.77 7.09
CA ILE A 91 8.56 -14.65 6.40
C ILE A 91 8.70 -13.35 7.21
N TRP A 92 8.58 -13.42 8.55
CA TRP A 92 8.81 -12.26 9.41
C TRP A 92 10.19 -11.64 9.25
N ALA A 93 11.24 -12.44 9.09
CA ALA A 93 12.60 -11.94 8.88
C ALA A 93 12.70 -11.06 7.60
N TYR A 94 11.95 -11.39 6.55
CA TYR A 94 11.92 -10.58 5.32
C TYR A 94 11.13 -9.28 5.45
N THR A 95 10.41 -9.05 6.55
CA THR A 95 9.78 -7.74 6.81
C THR A 95 10.80 -6.65 7.13
N ASP A 96 12.04 -7.04 7.43
CA ASP A 96 13.18 -6.17 7.69
C ASP A 96 14.15 -6.04 6.49
N ASP A 97 13.82 -6.58 5.31
CA ASP A 97 14.64 -6.44 4.10
C ASP A 97 14.86 -4.96 3.75
N GLU A 98 16.03 -4.61 3.22
CA GLU A 98 16.34 -3.23 2.80
C GLU A 98 15.38 -2.71 1.71
N SER A 99 14.85 -3.61 0.87
CA SER A 99 13.98 -3.26 -0.24
C SER A 99 12.53 -3.16 0.22
N PRO A 100 11.88 -1.99 0.04
CA PRO A 100 10.45 -1.84 0.32
C PRO A 100 9.58 -2.84 -0.44
N MET A 101 10.01 -3.27 -1.64
CA MET A 101 9.29 -4.26 -2.43
C MET A 101 9.28 -5.63 -1.76
N VAL A 102 10.44 -6.09 -1.29
CA VAL A 102 10.58 -7.36 -0.58
C VAL A 102 9.80 -7.32 0.74
N LYS A 103 9.93 -6.21 1.50
CA LYS A 103 9.14 -5.99 2.72
C LYS A 103 7.64 -6.15 2.44
N LYS A 104 7.09 -5.47 1.42
CA LYS A 104 5.66 -5.55 1.10
C LYS A 104 5.20 -6.98 0.76
N VAL A 105 6.01 -7.73 0.02
CA VAL A 105 5.73 -9.15 -0.25
C VAL A 105 5.71 -9.96 1.04
N ALA A 106 6.68 -9.75 1.93
CA ALA A 106 6.73 -10.44 3.22
C ALA A 106 5.48 -10.12 4.07
N VAL A 107 5.14 -8.84 4.23
CA VAL A 107 3.96 -8.40 4.99
C VAL A 107 2.67 -9.00 4.41
N GLN A 108 2.52 -8.98 3.09
CA GLN A 108 1.36 -9.59 2.42
C GLN A 108 1.33 -11.11 2.61
N GLY A 109 2.49 -11.75 2.62
CA GLY A 109 2.66 -13.19 2.81
C GLY A 109 2.37 -13.66 4.22
N LEU A 110 2.62 -12.83 5.23
CA LEU A 110 2.19 -13.11 6.61
C LEU A 110 0.65 -13.15 6.69
N GLY A 111 -0.04 -12.29 5.94
CA GLY A 111 -1.50 -12.24 5.93
C GLY A 111 -2.06 -11.89 7.30
N ASP A 112 -3.08 -12.63 7.75
CA ASP A 112 -3.73 -12.41 9.04
C ASP A 112 -2.85 -12.86 10.20
N SER A 113 -2.89 -12.13 11.32
CA SER A 113 -2.22 -12.54 12.56
C SER A 113 -2.89 -13.80 13.13
N PHE A 114 -2.11 -14.79 13.59
CA PHE A 114 -2.69 -16.02 14.15
C PHE A 114 -3.05 -15.92 15.64
N ASP A 115 -2.45 -14.97 16.38
CA ASP A 115 -2.72 -14.73 17.79
C ASP A 115 -2.60 -13.25 18.19
N CYS A 116 -2.89 -12.95 19.46
CA CYS A 116 -2.82 -11.59 20.00
C CYS A 116 -1.40 -11.04 20.12
N ILE A 117 -0.41 -11.92 20.35
CA ILE A 117 1.00 -11.53 20.49
C ILE A 117 1.50 -11.02 19.14
N GLU A 118 1.20 -11.75 18.09
CA GLU A 118 1.54 -11.34 16.74
C GLU A 118 0.73 -10.12 16.29
N ARG A 119 -0.56 -10.05 16.65
CA ARG A 119 -1.36 -8.85 16.39
C ARG A 119 -0.71 -7.59 16.96
N GLU A 120 -0.17 -7.68 18.18
CA GLU A 120 0.59 -6.59 18.80
C GLU A 120 1.86 -6.27 18.00
N LYS A 121 2.59 -7.27 17.48
CA LYS A 121 3.74 -7.05 16.59
C LYS A 121 3.37 -6.26 15.34
N TYR A 122 2.24 -6.58 14.69
CA TYR A 122 1.77 -5.82 13.52
C TYR A 122 1.46 -4.36 13.90
N TRP A 123 0.76 -4.13 15.01
CA TRP A 123 0.50 -2.77 15.49
C TRP A 123 1.79 -2.01 15.79
N ASN A 124 2.77 -2.66 16.42
CA ASN A 124 4.08 -2.06 16.67
C ASN A 124 4.76 -1.65 15.35
N ARG A 125 4.68 -2.49 14.31
CA ARG A 125 5.17 -2.13 12.96
C ARG A 125 4.48 -0.91 12.39
N VAL A 126 3.15 -0.82 12.44
CA VAL A 126 2.44 0.39 11.95
C VAL A 126 2.91 1.65 12.67
N HIS A 127 3.11 1.60 13.98
CA HIS A 127 3.52 2.78 14.74
C HIS A 127 4.98 3.17 14.49
N GLN A 128 5.87 2.20 14.30
CA GLN A 128 7.32 2.42 14.18
C GLN A 128 7.82 2.63 12.75
N GLU A 129 7.20 1.99 11.76
CA GLU A 129 7.63 2.06 10.37
C GLU A 129 7.42 3.47 9.80
N SER A 130 8.29 3.90 8.89
CA SER A 130 8.11 5.14 8.13
C SER A 130 7.06 4.95 7.03
N SER A 131 6.45 6.04 6.55
CA SER A 131 5.67 6.00 5.29
C SER A 131 6.54 6.09 4.04
N GLU A 132 7.86 5.92 4.18
CA GLU A 132 8.72 5.85 3.02
C GLU A 132 8.28 4.69 2.14
N TYR A 133 8.05 4.96 0.86
CA TYR A 133 7.50 4.01 -0.09
C TYR A 133 6.14 3.39 0.33
N GLY A 134 5.40 4.00 1.26
CA GLY A 134 4.09 3.54 1.71
C GLY A 134 4.11 2.31 2.63
N MET A 135 5.19 2.06 3.36
CA MET A 135 5.31 0.86 4.20
C MET A 135 4.37 0.86 5.41
N LYS A 136 4.22 1.99 6.09
CA LYS A 136 3.27 2.15 7.20
C LYS A 136 1.82 1.89 6.74
N GLU A 137 1.44 2.47 5.60
CA GLU A 137 0.14 2.30 4.96
C GLU A 137 -0.11 0.82 4.63
N TRP A 138 0.92 0.13 4.13
CA TRP A 138 0.83 -1.29 3.79
C TRP A 138 0.56 -2.15 5.02
N TRP A 139 1.25 -1.90 6.14
CA TRP A 139 0.98 -2.57 7.41
C TRP A 139 -0.44 -2.29 7.92
N ALA A 140 -0.90 -1.04 7.86
CA ALA A 140 -2.26 -0.67 8.24
C ALA A 140 -3.30 -1.38 7.38
N TYR A 141 -3.07 -1.47 6.06
CA TYR A 141 -3.94 -2.16 5.13
C TYR A 141 -4.09 -3.66 5.46
N VAL A 142 -3.00 -4.35 5.80
CA VAL A 142 -3.09 -5.77 6.21
C VAL A 142 -3.84 -5.94 7.52
N LEU A 143 -3.60 -5.08 8.52
CA LEU A 143 -4.34 -5.10 9.79
C LEU A 143 -5.85 -4.88 9.61
N PHE A 144 -6.25 -4.07 8.64
CA PHE A 144 -7.65 -3.70 8.41
C PHE A 144 -8.54 -4.92 8.13
N PHE A 145 -8.08 -5.91 7.37
CA PHE A 145 -8.92 -7.06 6.98
C PHE A 145 -9.46 -7.86 8.18
N THR A 146 -8.64 -7.99 9.23
CA THR A 146 -8.96 -8.73 10.46
C THR A 146 -9.20 -7.84 11.66
N THR A 147 -9.47 -6.55 11.42
CA THR A 147 -9.72 -5.59 12.50
C THR A 147 -10.93 -5.95 13.35
N THR A 148 -10.83 -5.65 14.64
CA THR A 148 -11.88 -5.86 15.65
C THR A 148 -12.31 -4.53 16.26
N LYS A 149 -13.54 -4.46 16.80
CA LYS A 149 -14.07 -3.20 17.37
C LYS A 149 -13.22 -2.70 18.54
N GLU A 150 -12.58 -3.60 19.27
CA GLU A 150 -11.72 -3.34 20.42
C GLU A 150 -10.47 -2.52 20.03
N GLU A 151 -10.10 -2.50 18.76
CA GLU A 151 -8.92 -1.80 18.24
C GLU A 151 -9.18 -0.32 17.92
N LEU A 152 -10.31 0.25 18.36
CA LEU A 152 -10.63 1.65 18.12
C LEU A 152 -9.51 2.59 18.57
N GLU A 153 -8.88 2.35 19.71
CA GLU A 153 -7.82 3.25 20.20
C GLU A 153 -6.59 3.24 19.28
N GLN A 154 -6.22 2.06 18.75
CA GLN A 154 -5.10 1.87 17.82
C GLN A 154 -5.38 2.47 16.45
N TRP A 155 -6.62 2.44 15.97
CA TRP A 155 -6.98 3.15 14.73
C TRP A 155 -6.98 4.66 14.93
N MET A 156 -7.50 5.12 16.07
CA MET A 156 -7.61 6.53 16.36
C MET A 156 -6.25 7.19 16.64
N SER A 157 -5.24 6.46 17.11
CA SER A 157 -3.87 6.96 17.24
C SER A 157 -3.23 7.30 15.89
N LEU A 158 -3.77 6.79 14.77
CA LEU A 158 -3.26 7.02 13.43
C LEU A 158 -3.97 8.16 12.69
N VAL A 159 -5.05 8.75 13.24
CA VAL A 159 -5.82 9.80 12.54
C VAL A 159 -4.97 11.03 12.21
N ASP A 160 -4.13 11.46 13.15
CA ASP A 160 -3.24 12.62 12.94
C ASP A 160 -2.13 12.34 11.93
N TYR A 161 -1.97 11.07 11.52
CA TYR A 161 -1.09 10.70 10.43
C TYR A 161 -1.68 11.19 9.11
N LYS A 162 -1.01 12.14 8.47
CA LYS A 162 -1.47 12.81 7.24
C LYS A 162 -1.29 11.92 5.99
N SER A 163 -1.88 10.73 6.01
CA SER A 163 -1.87 9.78 4.91
C SER A 163 -3.29 9.41 4.51
N ILE A 164 -3.61 9.65 3.23
CA ILE A 164 -4.92 9.35 2.66
C ILE A 164 -5.24 7.86 2.79
N ASP A 165 -4.28 6.97 2.55
CA ASP A 165 -4.50 5.53 2.65
C ASP A 165 -4.84 5.07 4.07
N ILE A 166 -4.18 5.67 5.08
CA ILE A 166 -4.52 5.43 6.49
C ILE A 166 -5.92 5.95 6.79
N TRP A 167 -6.29 7.14 6.32
CA TRP A 167 -7.64 7.68 6.52
C TRP A 167 -8.72 6.85 5.84
N ILE A 168 -8.44 6.28 4.67
CA ILE A 168 -9.32 5.30 4.02
C ILE A 168 -9.52 4.09 4.95
N CYS A 169 -8.44 3.51 5.48
CA CYS A 169 -8.54 2.38 6.41
C CYS A 169 -9.36 2.72 7.66
N ILE A 170 -9.15 3.91 8.24
CA ILE A 170 -9.90 4.40 9.40
C ILE A 170 -11.39 4.58 9.06
N ASN A 171 -11.73 5.23 7.95
CA ASN A 171 -13.12 5.39 7.53
C ASN A 171 -13.81 4.04 7.33
N LEU A 172 -13.14 3.08 6.69
CA LEU A 172 -13.69 1.74 6.50
C LEU A 172 -13.87 1.01 7.84
N PHE A 173 -12.91 1.13 8.75
CA PHE A 173 -13.01 0.57 10.10
C PHE A 173 -14.19 1.15 10.88
N LEU A 174 -14.29 2.48 10.92
CA LEU A 174 -15.36 3.20 11.62
C LEU A 174 -16.72 2.87 11.00
N ARG A 175 -16.84 2.84 9.67
CA ARG A 175 -18.09 2.44 9.01
C ARG A 175 -18.53 1.01 9.37
N LYS A 176 -17.57 0.09 9.54
CA LYS A 176 -17.85 -1.31 9.90
C LYS A 176 -18.28 -1.48 11.36
N HIS A 177 -17.66 -0.78 12.31
CA HIS A 177 -17.84 -1.02 13.75
C HIS A 177 -18.56 0.10 14.50
N TYR A 178 -18.57 1.32 13.96
CA TYR A 178 -19.08 2.55 14.54
C TYR A 178 -19.85 3.38 13.48
N PRO A 179 -20.99 2.89 12.96
CA PRO A 179 -21.69 3.51 11.82
C PRO A 179 -22.24 4.92 12.09
N HIS A 180 -22.20 5.39 13.35
CA HIS A 180 -22.56 6.75 13.74
C HIS A 180 -21.37 7.71 13.82
N ALA A 181 -20.14 7.21 13.63
CA ALA A 181 -18.96 8.06 13.53
C ALA A 181 -19.05 8.91 12.26
N PRO A 182 -18.58 10.18 12.30
CA PRO A 182 -18.42 10.96 11.07
C PRO A 182 -17.34 10.33 10.18
N GLU A 183 -17.37 10.66 8.89
CA GLU A 183 -16.34 10.24 7.95
C GLU A 183 -15.29 11.36 7.78
N ILE A 184 -14.03 10.98 7.55
CA ILE A 184 -12.99 11.90 7.07
C ILE A 184 -13.24 12.15 5.59
N ASP A 185 -13.40 13.42 5.19
CA ASP A 185 -13.52 13.78 3.77
C ASP A 185 -12.18 13.59 3.06
N ILE A 186 -12.13 12.66 2.11
CA ILE A 186 -10.91 12.27 1.38
C ILE A 186 -10.95 12.91 0.00
N GLN A 187 -10.02 13.84 -0.24
CA GLN A 187 -9.85 14.52 -1.52
C GLN A 187 -8.56 14.05 -2.21
N PRO A 188 -8.50 13.96 -3.56
CA PRO A 188 -7.34 13.43 -4.29
C PRO A 188 -6.05 14.27 -4.20
N ASP A 189 -6.15 15.50 -3.70
CA ASP A 189 -5.02 16.42 -3.45
C ASP A 189 -5.47 17.46 -2.41
N PRO A 190 -5.61 17.06 -1.15
CA PRO A 190 -6.19 17.93 -0.14
C PRO A 190 -5.19 19.03 0.20
N ASP A 191 -5.66 20.28 0.22
CA ASP A 191 -4.87 21.43 0.65
C ASP A 191 -4.21 21.10 2.01
N PRO A 192 -2.86 21.12 2.10
CA PRO A 192 -2.15 20.82 3.34
C PRO A 192 -2.60 21.64 4.55
N THR A 193 -3.10 22.85 4.31
CA THR A 193 -3.63 23.75 5.35
C THR A 193 -4.98 23.31 5.90
N LEU A 194 -5.74 22.54 5.11
CA LEU A 194 -7.07 22.04 5.47
C LEU A 194 -7.04 20.63 6.08
N LEU A 195 -5.92 19.91 6.02
CA LEU A 195 -5.84 18.51 6.49
C LEU A 195 -6.40 18.30 7.91
N HIS A 196 -6.06 19.20 8.84
CA HIS A 196 -6.57 19.12 10.21
C HIS A 196 -8.09 19.30 10.28
N SER A 197 -8.66 20.15 9.42
CA SER A 197 -10.11 20.37 9.37
C SER A 197 -10.87 19.14 8.88
N LEU A 198 -10.27 18.33 7.99
CA LEU A 198 -10.87 17.10 7.46
C LEU A 198 -11.01 16.01 8.54
N MET A 199 -10.01 15.85 9.39
CA MET A 199 -10.00 14.85 10.47
C MET A 199 -10.73 15.30 11.76
N TYR A 200 -10.91 16.61 11.94
CA TYR A 200 -11.45 17.18 13.17
C TYR A 200 -12.79 16.59 13.64
N PRO A 201 -13.80 16.37 12.76
CA PRO A 201 -15.07 15.76 13.19
C PRO A 201 -14.88 14.39 13.85
N VAL A 202 -14.01 13.55 13.28
CA VAL A 202 -13.70 12.21 13.77
C VAL A 202 -12.98 12.27 15.12
N LEU A 203 -12.03 13.18 15.28
CA LEU A 203 -11.34 13.40 16.56
C LEU A 203 -12.30 13.87 17.68
N ILE A 204 -13.24 14.76 17.37
CA ILE A 204 -14.24 15.24 18.34
C ILE A 204 -15.20 14.12 18.74
N TRP A 205 -15.71 13.37 17.76
CA TRP A 205 -16.55 12.21 18.03
C TRP A 205 -15.83 11.20 18.94
N TYR A 206 -14.57 10.87 18.64
CA TYR A 206 -13.80 9.92 19.44
C TYR A 206 -13.56 10.40 20.87
N LYS A 207 -13.25 11.69 21.07
CA LYS A 207 -13.15 12.28 22.42
C LYS A 207 -14.44 12.14 23.21
N GLY A 208 -15.59 12.37 22.57
CA GLY A 208 -16.92 12.16 23.16
C GLY A 208 -17.17 10.69 23.52
N TRP A 209 -16.88 9.77 22.60
CA TRP A 209 -16.99 8.33 22.82
C TRP A 209 -16.13 7.88 24.01
N LYS A 210 -14.88 8.31 24.07
CA LYS A 210 -13.92 7.98 25.13
C LYS A 210 -14.40 8.47 26.50
N ALA A 211 -14.97 9.67 26.56
CA ALA A 211 -15.50 10.25 27.80
C ALA A 211 -16.69 9.46 28.39
N VAL A 212 -17.47 8.79 27.55
CA VAL A 212 -18.59 7.95 27.99
C VAL A 212 -18.12 6.55 28.41
N HIS A 213 -17.18 5.95 27.68
CA HIS A 213 -16.83 4.54 27.84
C HIS A 213 -15.63 4.28 28.78
N HIS A 214 -14.78 5.28 29.05
CA HIS A 214 -13.66 5.16 30.02
C HIS A 214 -13.96 5.79 31.40
N ARG A 215 -15.21 6.17 31.68
CA ARG A 215 -15.67 6.56 33.03
C ARG A 215 -16.22 5.38 33.84
N SER A 216 -15.92 4.16 33.43
CA SER A 216 -16.36 2.91 34.09
C SER A 216 -15.18 2.25 34.81
#